data_AF-A0A435BHT9-F1
#
_entry.id   AF-A0A435BHT9-F1
#
_cell.length_a   1.000
_cell.length_b   1.000
_cell.length_c   1.000
_cell.angle_alpha   90.00
_cell.angle_beta   90.00
_cell.angle_gamma   90.00
#
_symmetry.space_group_name_H-M   'P 1'
#
loop_
_entity.id
_entity.type
_entity.pdbx_description
1 polymer ?
#
loop_
_entity_poly.entity_id
_entity_poly.type
_entity_poly.pdbx_seq_one_letter_code
_entity_poly.pdbx_strand_id
1 'polypeptide(L)'
;ARFTDPMLCLESAIAGRGVMLAWQLLTADALADGRLVAPFGVRAESGLGYWMVTSATKGESRKVRDFKAWIREEIEATMAKFRTLDSAA
;
A
#
# COMPACT_ATOMS: atom_id res chain seq x y z
N ALA A 1 11.74 10.14 15.84
CA ALA A 1 10.44 10.86 15.79
C ALA A 1 9.31 9.84 15.89
N ARG A 2 8.14 10.21 16.42
CA ARG A 2 6.95 9.35 16.46
C ARG A 2 5.88 10.00 15.59
N PHE A 3 5.35 9.25 14.63
CA PHE A 3 4.28 9.69 13.75
C PHE A 3 3.00 8.90 14.02
N THR A 4 1.85 9.57 13.95
CA THR A 4 0.53 8.94 14.00
C THR A 4 -0.06 8.71 12.60
N ASP A 5 0.47 9.40 11.60
CA ASP A 5 0.10 9.27 10.19
C ASP A 5 1.21 8.50 9.43
N PRO A 6 0.88 7.39 8.76
CA PRO A 6 1.85 6.63 7.98
C PRO A 6 2.43 7.41 6.79
N MET A 7 1.71 8.38 6.21
CA MET A 7 2.23 9.23 5.13
C MET A 7 3.36 10.13 5.61
N LEU A 8 3.22 10.73 6.80
CA LEU A 8 4.29 11.54 7.39
C LEU A 8 5.51 10.69 7.76
N CYS A 9 5.28 9.45 8.20
CA CYS A 9 6.36 8.50 8.45
C CYS A 9 7.11 8.15 7.14
N LEU A 10 6.36 7.91 6.05
CA LEU A 10 6.90 7.64 4.72
C LEU A 10 7.79 8.76 4.21
N GLU A 11 7.30 10.01 4.25
CA GLU A 11 8.09 11.17 3.83
C GLU A 11 9.34 11.36 4.68
N SER A 12 9.26 11.10 5.99
CA SER A 12 10.42 11.14 6.87
C SER A 12 11.46 10.05 6.53
N ALA A 13 11.01 8.85 6.13
CA ALA A 13 11.89 7.77 5.70
C ALA A 13 12.56 8.11 4.35
N ILE A 14 11.79 8.63 3.39
CA ILE A 14 12.31 9.12 2.10
C ILE A 14 13.36 10.22 2.31
N ALA A 15 13.15 11.11 3.29
CA ALA A 15 14.10 12.15 3.66
C ALA A 15 15.34 11.64 4.41
N GLY A 16 15.54 10.32 4.52
CA GLY A 16 16.72 9.71 5.14
C GLY A 16 16.76 9.79 6.66
N ARG A 17 15.64 10.08 7.32
CA ARG A 17 15.59 10.26 8.79
C ARG A 17 15.41 8.95 9.57
N GLY A 18 15.41 7.81 8.90
CA GLY A 18 15.32 6.48 9.52
C GLY A 18 14.69 5.43 8.63
N VAL A 19 14.28 4.32 9.25
CA VAL A 19 13.58 3.20 8.60
C VAL A 19 12.15 3.09 9.13
N MET A 20 11.25 2.54 8.33
CA MET A 20 9.87 2.26 8.73
C MET A 20 9.41 0.87 8.31
N LEU A 21 8.55 0.25 9.12
CA LEU A 21 7.73 -0.86 8.66
C LEU A 21 6.55 -0.30 7.87
N ALA A 22 6.31 -0.85 6.68
CA ALA A 22 5.38 -0.27 5.73
C ALA A 22 4.55 -1.34 5.02
N TRP A 23 3.38 -0.93 4.52
CA TRP A 23 2.56 -1.75 3.63
C TRP A 23 2.99 -1.57 2.18
N GLN A 24 2.89 -2.65 1.41
CA GLN A 24 3.28 -2.74 0.01
C GLN A 24 2.59 -1.68 -0.85
N LEU A 25 1.27 -1.49 -0.65
CA LEU A 25 0.48 -0.50 -1.39
C LEU A 25 0.91 0.94 -1.12
N LEU A 26 1.51 1.20 0.04
CA LEU A 26 1.95 2.54 0.42
C LEU A 26 3.33 2.89 -0.16
N THR A 27 4.19 1.88 -0.34
CA THR A 27 5.60 2.09 -0.72
C THR A 27 5.93 1.70 -2.15
N ALA A 28 5.02 1.03 -2.87
CA ALA A 28 5.28 0.50 -4.21
C ALA A 28 5.91 1.53 -5.17
N ASP A 29 5.37 2.75 -5.22
CA ASP A 29 5.91 3.78 -6.10
C ASP A 29 7.25 4.33 -5.62
N ALA A 30 7.39 4.59 -4.31
CA ALA A 30 8.65 5.08 -3.76
C ALA A 30 9.81 4.08 -3.92
N LEU A 31 9.52 2.78 -3.86
CA LEU A 31 10.47 1.71 -4.17
C LEU A 31 10.76 1.62 -5.66
N ALA A 32 9.73 1.73 -6.51
CA ALA A 32 9.90 1.69 -7.97
C ALA A 32 10.77 2.84 -8.48
N ASP A 33 10.60 4.02 -7.91
CA ASP A 33 11.35 5.23 -8.26
C ASP A 33 12.77 5.24 -7.66
N GLY A 34 13.13 4.25 -6.82
CA GLY A 34 14.40 4.21 -6.09
C GLY A 34 14.53 5.27 -4.98
N ARG A 35 13.44 5.93 -4.61
CA ARG A 35 13.38 6.89 -3.48
C ARG A 35 13.44 6.18 -2.13
N LEU A 36 13.00 4.93 -2.10
CA LEU A 36 13.17 4.01 -0.97
C LEU A 36 13.85 2.74 -1.45
N VAL A 37 14.43 2.03 -0.49
CA VAL A 37 14.87 0.65 -0.63
C VAL A 37 14.23 -0.20 0.47
N ALA A 38 14.05 -1.50 0.22
CA ALA A 38 13.65 -2.46 1.23
C ALA A 38 14.91 -3.19 1.72
N PRO A 39 15.59 -2.70 2.79
CA PRO A 39 16.92 -3.19 3.17
C PRO A 39 16.91 -4.63 3.72
N PHE A 40 15.73 -5.13 4.08
CA PHE A 40 15.54 -6.47 4.61
C PHE A 40 14.45 -7.14 3.77
N GLY A 41 14.76 -8.26 3.09
CA GLY A 41 13.80 -9.06 2.32
C GLY A 41 12.78 -9.82 3.19
N VAL A 42 12.47 -9.29 4.39
CA VAL A 42 11.60 -9.92 5.37
C VAL A 42 10.21 -9.32 5.26
N ARG A 43 9.20 -10.19 5.21
CA ARG A 43 7.79 -9.82 5.18
C ARG A 43 7.09 -10.49 6.35
N ALA A 44 6.35 -9.69 7.12
CA ALA A 44 5.56 -10.19 8.23
C ALA A 44 4.07 -10.02 7.89
N GLU A 45 3.28 -11.07 8.12
CA GLU A 45 1.83 -10.96 8.08
C GLU A 45 1.35 -10.16 9.29
N SER A 46 0.68 -9.04 9.04
CA SER A 46 0.15 -8.19 10.10
C SER A 46 -1.18 -8.69 10.68
N GLY A 47 -1.89 -9.57 9.96
CA GLY A 47 -3.28 -9.93 10.24
C GLY A 47 -4.28 -8.77 10.03
N LEU A 48 -3.81 -7.63 9.52
CA LEU A 48 -4.62 -6.44 9.26
C LEU A 48 -4.90 -6.32 7.76
N GLY A 49 -6.07 -5.77 7.43
CA GLY A 49 -6.50 -5.56 6.04
C GLY A 49 -7.26 -4.25 5.86
N TYR A 50 -7.54 -3.92 4.61
CA TYR A 50 -8.46 -2.84 4.26
C TYR A 50 -9.81 -3.44 3.85
N TRP A 51 -10.90 -2.88 4.36
CA TRP A 51 -12.26 -3.30 4.03
C TRP A 51 -13.00 -2.19 3.31
N MET A 52 -13.69 -2.57 2.24
CA MET A 52 -14.61 -1.68 1.56
C MET A 52 -16.01 -1.83 2.16
N VAL A 53 -16.42 -0.83 2.95
CA VAL A 53 -17.68 -0.86 3.69
C VAL A 53 -18.75 -0.04 2.95
N THR A 54 -19.92 -0.64 2.76
CA THR A 54 -21.10 0.01 2.17
C THR A 54 -22.29 -0.13 3.09
N SER A 55 -23.36 0.64 2.86
CA SER A 55 -24.58 0.54 3.67
C SER A 55 -25.15 -0.88 3.65
N ALA A 56 -25.51 -1.40 4.82
CA ALA A 56 -26.15 -2.71 4.95
C ALA A 56 -27.62 -2.72 4.49
N THR A 57 -28.28 -1.55 4.48
CA THR A 57 -29.72 -1.42 4.22
C THR A 57 -30.05 -0.97 2.81
N LYS A 58 -29.08 -0.41 2.08
CA LYS A 58 -29.27 0.05 0.70
C LYS A 58 -28.66 -0.96 -0.27
N GLY A 59 -29.41 -1.33 -1.30
CA GLY A 59 -28.89 -2.13 -2.40
C GLY A 59 -27.70 -1.45 -3.08
N GLU A 60 -26.75 -2.25 -3.56
CA GLU A 60 -25.56 -1.74 -4.22
C GLU A 60 -25.90 -1.03 -5.52
N SER A 61 -25.59 0.26 -5.61
CA SER A 61 -25.77 1.00 -6.85
C SER A 61 -24.73 0.61 -7.90
N ARG A 62 -25.06 0.77 -9.18
CA ARG A 62 -24.10 0.55 -10.28
C ARG A 62 -22.77 1.28 -10.06
N LYS A 63 -22.80 2.53 -9.60
CA LYS A 63 -21.58 3.32 -9.34
C LYS A 63 -20.68 2.67 -8.29
N VAL A 64 -21.27 2.09 -7.24
CA VAL A 64 -20.51 1.40 -6.18
C VAL A 64 -19.89 0.12 -6.71
N ARG A 65 -20.65 -0.66 -7.50
CA ARG A 65 -20.15 -1.88 -8.14
C ARG A 65 -19.00 -1.59 -9.10
N ASP A 66 -19.17 -0.60 -9.96
CA ASP A 66 -18.17 -0.23 -10.96
C ASP A 66 -16.89 0.27 -10.27
N PHE A 67 -17.02 1.05 -9.17
CA PHE A 67 -15.87 1.46 -8.35
C PHE A 67 -15.20 0.28 -7.61
N LYS A 68 -15.98 -0.70 -7.11
CA LYS A 68 -15.46 -1.94 -6.48
C LYS A 68 -14.61 -2.76 -7.45
N ALA A 69 -15.05 -2.86 -8.69
CA ALA A 69 -14.31 -3.57 -9.74
C ALA A 69 -13.00 -2.84 -10.02
N TRP A 70 -13.08 -1.54 -10.33
CA TRP A 70 -11.93 -0.72 -10.64
C TRP A 70 -10.89 -0.70 -9.50
N ILE A 71 -11.30 -0.47 -8.24
CA ILE A 71 -10.31 -0.39 -7.14
C ILE A 71 -9.60 -1.74 -6.90
N ARG A 72 -10.26 -2.86 -7.18
CA ARG A 72 -9.63 -4.18 -7.10
C ARG A 72 -8.59 -4.35 -8.19
N GLU A 73 -8.89 -3.94 -9.42
CA GLU A 73 -7.94 -3.95 -10.53
C GLU A 73 -6.71 -3.08 -10.22
N GLU A 74 -6.90 -1.88 -9.68
CA GLU A 74 -5.79 -0.99 -9.27
C GLU A 74 -4.93 -1.60 -8.16
N ILE A 75 -5.54 -2.24 -7.16
CA ILE A 75 -4.82 -2.94 -6.08
C ILE A 75 -4.01 -4.09 -6.68
N GLU A 76 -4.59 -4.90 -7.57
CA GLU A 76 -3.90 -6.00 -8.22
C GLU A 76 -2.72 -5.53 -9.07
N ALA A 77 -2.90 -4.45 -9.85
CA ALA A 77 -1.84 -3.83 -10.64
C ALA A 77 -0.70 -3.30 -9.76
N THR A 78 -1.03 -2.59 -8.68
CA THR A 78 -0.03 -2.06 -7.73
C THR A 78 0.73 -3.19 -7.04
N MET A 79 0.03 -4.24 -6.61
CA MET A 79 0.66 -5.40 -5.99
C MET A 79 1.53 -6.20 -6.98
N ALA A 80 1.16 -6.25 -8.26
CA ALA A 80 2.01 -6.83 -9.31
C ALA A 80 3.31 -6.05 -9.48
N LYS A 81 3.23 -4.71 -9.57
CA LYS A 81 4.40 -3.81 -9.63
C LYS A 81 5.31 -4.00 -8.41
N PHE A 82 4.72 -4.15 -7.21
CA PHE A 82 5.49 -4.41 -6.01
C PHE A 82 6.20 -5.78 -6.04
N ARG A 83 5.53 -6.84 -6.51
CA ARG A 83 6.14 -8.18 -6.65
C ARG A 83 7.33 -8.19 -7.62
N THR A 84 7.28 -7.42 -8.70
CA THR A 84 8.41 -7.34 -9.63
C THR A 84 9.62 -6.66 -9.01
N LEU A 85 9.42 -5.69 -8.12
CA LEU A 85 10.51 -5.01 -7.40
C LEU A 85 11.17 -5.95 -6.38
N ASP A 86 10.39 -6.79 -5.72
CA ASP A 86 10.89 -7.78 -4.76
C ASP A 86 11.76 -8.85 -5.42
N SER A 87 11.39 -9.30 -6.62
CA SER A 87 12.16 -10.31 -7.36
C SER A 87 13.48 -9.77 -7.92
N ALA A 88 13.64 -8.45 -7.98
CA ALA A 88 14.83 -7.79 -8.53
C ALA A 88 15.84 -7.34 -7.46
N ALA A 89 15.45 -7.39 -6.19
CA ALA A 89 16.27 -7.09 -5.02
C ALA A 89 16.88 -8.36 -4.42
#